data_AF-A0A2D4JSJ8-F1
#
_entry.id   AF-A0A2D4JSJ8-F1
#
_cell.length_a   1.000
_cell.length_b   1.000
_cell.length_c   1.000
_cell.angle_alpha   90.00
_cell.angle_beta   90.00
_cell.angle_gamma   90.00
#
_symmetry.space_group_name_H-M   'P 1'
#
loop_
_entity.id
_entity.type
_entity.pdbx_description
1 polymer ?
#
loop_
_entity_poly.entity_id
_entity_poly.type
_entity_poly.pdbx_seq_one_letter_code
_entity_poly.pdbx_strand_id
1 'polypeptide(L)'
;DGDSTSNLTSSMLLPSSVTPPDLDASEDPEKGVDSELDSDDDLVPYDMSQDKELKKTRAPTYIRDCFEILTGSEDAEKYEAALGVLETLIRRDSATAQEMSVELAKVLLHLEEKSYIEGFVGLRQGAL
;
A
#
# COMPACT_ATOMS: atom_id res chain seq x y z
N ASP A 1 3.25 47.35 -24.62
CA ASP A 1 3.72 48.09 -23.42
C ASP A 1 2.99 47.60 -22.19
N GLY A 2 3.69 46.86 -21.33
CA GLY A 2 3.17 46.37 -20.05
C GLY A 2 4.28 46.54 -19.01
N ASP A 3 4.43 47.79 -18.57
CA ASP A 3 5.45 48.26 -17.64
C ASP A 3 5.27 47.61 -16.26
N SER A 4 6.28 46.86 -15.82
CA SER A 4 6.35 46.31 -14.47
C SER A 4 6.75 47.41 -13.51
N THR A 5 5.81 47.86 -12.70
CA THR A 5 6.04 48.91 -11.70
C THR A 5 6.64 48.32 -10.43
N SER A 6 7.78 48.92 -10.10
CA SER A 6 8.61 48.83 -8.91
C SER A 6 7.89 49.11 -7.58
N ASN A 7 8.38 48.50 -6.50
CA ASN A 7 8.41 48.98 -5.10
C ASN A 7 9.22 47.92 -4.31
N LEU A 8 10.14 48.19 -3.37
CA LEU A 8 10.37 49.32 -2.49
C LEU A 8 11.86 49.53 -2.19
N THR A 9 12.18 50.78 -1.94
CA THR A 9 13.43 51.32 -1.39
C THR A 9 13.46 51.20 0.14
N SER A 10 14.59 50.84 0.74
CA SER A 10 15.16 51.37 2.02
C SER A 10 16.30 50.45 2.44
N SER A 11 17.57 50.82 2.34
CA SER A 11 18.33 51.84 3.08
C SER A 11 19.21 51.21 4.17
N MET A 12 20.50 51.53 4.04
CA MET A 12 21.52 51.71 5.07
C MET A 12 22.33 50.50 5.58
N LEU A 13 23.52 50.40 4.97
CA LEU A 13 24.85 50.40 5.60
C LEU A 13 25.05 49.64 6.92
N LEU A 14 25.92 48.62 6.86
CA LEU A 14 27.00 48.43 7.84
C LEU A 14 28.25 47.91 7.09
N PRO A 15 29.43 48.54 7.21
CA PRO A 15 30.68 47.97 6.76
C PRO A 15 31.30 47.17 7.90
N SER A 16 31.55 45.88 7.72
CA SER A 16 32.40 45.12 8.64
C SER A 16 33.62 44.58 7.92
N SER A 17 34.75 45.07 8.41
CA SER A 17 36.11 44.94 7.94
C SER A 17 36.55 43.49 7.77
N VAL A 18 37.29 43.24 6.69
CA VAL A 18 38.09 42.02 6.48
C VAL A 18 39.37 42.17 7.29
N THR A 19 39.65 41.25 8.22
CA THR A 19 41.01 40.97 8.72
C THR A 19 41.07 39.55 9.31
N PRO A 20 41.85 38.61 8.75
CA PRO A 20 42.32 37.40 9.45
C PRO A 20 43.78 37.60 9.91
N PRO A 21 44.43 36.60 10.51
CA PRO A 21 44.06 35.75 11.65
C PRO A 21 45.10 35.91 12.79
N ASP A 22 44.77 35.59 14.04
CA ASP A 22 45.81 35.25 15.02
C ASP A 22 45.26 34.26 16.06
N LEU A 23 45.70 33.01 15.85
CA LEU A 23 46.09 32.00 16.84
C LEU A 23 45.64 32.26 18.29
N ASP A 24 44.59 31.57 18.72
CA ASP A 24 44.60 30.95 20.03
C ASP A 24 44.04 29.53 19.93
N ALA A 25 44.92 28.57 20.16
CA ALA A 25 44.62 27.15 20.18
C ALA A 25 43.90 26.84 21.48
N SER A 26 42.58 26.93 21.45
CA SER A 26 41.72 26.29 22.44
C SER A 26 41.10 25.05 21.78
N GLU A 27 41.71 23.89 22.06
CA GLU A 27 41.12 22.58 21.74
C GLU A 27 39.83 22.43 22.55
N ASP A 28 38.67 22.66 21.91
CA ASP A 28 37.55 21.71 21.91
C ASP A 28 36.50 22.13 20.86
N PRO A 29 36.39 21.41 19.73
CA PRO A 29 35.10 21.23 19.11
C PRO A 29 34.91 19.75 18.71
N GLU A 30 34.98 18.82 19.66
CA GLU A 30 34.47 17.45 19.45
C GLU A 30 32.94 17.37 19.60
N LYS A 31 32.24 18.51 19.71
CA LYS A 31 30.77 18.56 19.73
C LYS A 31 30.25 19.66 18.82
N GLY A 32 29.90 19.31 17.58
CA GLY A 32 29.15 20.27 16.76
C GLY A 32 28.93 19.93 15.31
N VAL A 33 29.45 18.80 14.80
CA VAL A 33 29.31 18.46 13.37
C VAL A 33 28.59 17.14 13.10
N ASP A 34 28.33 16.33 14.12
CA ASP A 34 27.61 15.05 13.97
C ASP A 34 26.08 15.22 14.13
N SER A 35 25.63 16.32 14.73
CA SER A 35 24.21 16.54 15.06
C SER A 35 23.41 17.23 13.95
N GLU A 36 24.05 17.87 12.97
CA GLU A 36 23.38 18.51 11.81
C GLU A 36 23.10 17.49 10.68
N LEU A 37 23.65 16.28 10.79
CA LEU A 37 23.49 15.18 9.82
C LEU A 37 22.46 14.12 10.26
N ASP A 38 21.86 14.30 11.45
CA ASP A 38 20.83 13.45 12.09
C ASP A 38 19.44 14.14 12.14
N SER A 39 19.35 15.45 11.83
CA SER A 39 18.08 16.21 11.92
C SER A 39 17.00 15.82 10.88
N ASP A 40 17.27 14.81 10.06
CA ASP A 40 16.34 14.16 9.11
C ASP A 40 15.55 13.03 9.81
N ASP A 41 16.09 12.41 10.85
CA ASP A 41 15.54 11.19 11.47
C ASP A 41 14.50 11.48 12.58
N ASP A 42 14.19 12.76 12.84
CA ASP A 42 13.12 13.21 13.74
C ASP A 42 11.71 13.14 13.08
N LEU A 43 11.61 12.55 11.88
CA LEU A 43 10.35 12.37 11.20
C LEU A 43 9.51 11.30 11.91
N VAL A 44 8.44 11.76 12.57
CA VAL A 44 7.44 10.87 13.15
C VAL A 44 6.64 10.22 12.01
N PRO A 45 6.51 8.87 12.00
CA PRO A 45 5.64 8.19 11.06
C PRO A 45 4.22 8.77 11.12
N TYR A 46 3.61 8.97 9.94
CA TYR A 46 2.25 9.48 9.87
C TYR A 46 1.26 8.54 10.58
N ASP A 47 0.36 9.10 11.38
CA ASP A 47 -0.68 8.33 12.09
C ASP A 47 -1.75 7.82 11.11
N MET A 48 -1.60 6.55 10.70
CA MET A 48 -2.56 5.82 9.87
C MET A 48 -3.69 5.18 10.70
N SER A 49 -3.83 5.45 12.00
CA SER A 49 -4.86 4.83 12.85
C SER A 49 -6.30 5.15 12.42
N GLN A 50 -6.48 6.24 11.67
CA GLN A 50 -7.77 6.64 11.11
C GLN A 50 -8.03 6.04 9.72
N ASP A 51 -7.06 5.35 9.13
CA ASP A 51 -7.22 4.70 7.84
C ASP A 51 -8.18 3.53 7.99
N LYS A 52 -9.27 3.58 7.22
CA LYS A 52 -10.23 2.49 7.14
C LYS A 52 -10.04 1.80 5.80
N GLU A 53 -9.70 0.51 5.82
CA GLU A 53 -9.80 -0.31 4.63
C GLU A 53 -11.25 -0.33 4.13
N LEU A 54 -11.48 0.22 2.94
CA LEU A 54 -12.77 0.21 2.27
C LEU A 54 -13.00 -1.10 1.51
N LYS A 55 -12.77 -2.25 2.14
CA LYS A 55 -12.97 -3.55 1.49
C LYS A 55 -14.36 -4.07 1.79
N LYS A 56 -15.33 -3.64 0.98
CA LYS A 56 -16.66 -4.28 0.92
C LYS A 56 -16.92 -4.81 -0.47
N THR A 57 -15.99 -5.62 -0.97
CA THR A 57 -16.28 -6.43 -2.14
C THR A 57 -17.39 -7.43 -1.78
N ARG A 58 -18.54 -7.28 -2.42
CA ARG A 58 -19.72 -8.10 -2.14
C ARG A 58 -19.43 -9.55 -2.54
N ALA A 59 -19.64 -10.48 -1.62
CA ALA A 59 -19.47 -11.90 -1.90
C ALA A 59 -20.44 -12.37 -3.00
N PRO A 60 -19.97 -13.20 -3.95
CA PRO A 60 -20.83 -13.78 -4.97
C PRO A 60 -21.92 -14.66 -4.36
N THR A 61 -23.09 -14.71 -4.99
CA THR A 61 -24.25 -15.46 -4.46
C THR A 61 -24.47 -16.78 -5.19
N TYR A 62 -23.96 -16.91 -6.42
CA TYR A 62 -24.11 -18.09 -7.26
C TYR A 62 -22.75 -18.72 -7.58
N ILE A 63 -22.75 -20.05 -7.79
CA ILE A 63 -21.55 -20.81 -8.18
C ILE A 63 -21.00 -20.31 -9.53
N ARG A 64 -21.89 -19.94 -10.45
CA ARG A 64 -21.54 -19.39 -11.77
C ARG A 64 -20.75 -18.09 -11.65
N ASP A 65 -21.17 -17.19 -10.76
CA ASP A 65 -20.45 -15.94 -10.50
C ASP A 65 -19.05 -16.21 -9.93
N CYS A 66 -18.94 -17.18 -9.02
CA CYS A 66 -17.64 -17.58 -8.48
C CYS A 66 -16.73 -18.11 -9.59
N PHE A 67 -17.26 -18.96 -10.47
CA PHE A 67 -16.51 -19.52 -11.59
C PHE A 67 -16.01 -18.42 -12.55
N GLU A 68 -16.86 -17.46 -12.89
CA GLU A 68 -16.48 -16.32 -13.74
C GLU A 68 -15.38 -15.47 -13.08
N ILE A 69 -15.49 -15.21 -11.78
CA ILE A 69 -14.47 -14.47 -11.03
C ILE A 69 -13.14 -15.22 -11.00
N LEU A 70 -13.15 -16.52 -10.70
CA LEU A 70 -11.95 -17.34 -10.59
C LEU A 70 -11.22 -17.54 -11.93
N THR A 71 -11.91 -17.36 -13.06
CA THR A 71 -11.35 -17.57 -14.40
C THR A 71 -11.10 -16.29 -15.18
N GLY A 72 -11.70 -15.16 -14.79
CA GLY A 72 -11.65 -13.92 -15.56
C GLY A 72 -11.34 -12.65 -14.77
N SER A 73 -11.30 -12.69 -13.43
CA SER A 73 -11.05 -11.50 -12.62
C SER A 73 -9.60 -11.41 -12.16
N GLU A 74 -8.97 -10.25 -12.38
CA GLU A 74 -7.68 -9.88 -11.79
C GLU A 74 -7.85 -9.11 -10.46
N ASP A 75 -9.10 -8.98 -9.97
CA ASP A 75 -9.43 -8.29 -8.74
C ASP A 75 -9.23 -9.23 -7.54
N ALA A 76 -8.16 -8.96 -6.79
CA ALA A 76 -7.75 -9.76 -5.64
C ALA A 76 -8.87 -9.92 -4.60
N GLU A 77 -9.63 -8.86 -4.33
CA GLU A 77 -10.70 -8.89 -3.32
C GLU A 77 -11.88 -9.75 -3.78
N LYS A 78 -12.24 -9.68 -5.06
CA LYS A 78 -13.30 -10.53 -5.62
C LYS A 78 -12.87 -11.98 -5.63
N TYR A 79 -11.62 -12.24 -5.99
CA TYR A 79 -11.08 -13.58 -6.06
C TYR A 79 -11.08 -14.26 -4.69
N GLU A 80 -10.59 -13.56 -3.65
CA GLU A 80 -10.65 -14.04 -2.26
C GLU A 80 -12.10 -14.24 -1.80
N ALA A 81 -12.97 -13.26 -2.04
CA ALA A 81 -14.39 -13.37 -1.66
C ALA A 81 -15.10 -14.55 -2.35
N ALA A 82 -14.77 -14.84 -3.61
CA ALA A 82 -15.30 -15.98 -4.35
C ALA A 82 -14.83 -17.32 -3.75
N LEU A 83 -13.53 -17.48 -3.48
CA LEU A 83 -13.00 -18.70 -2.84
C LEU A 83 -13.58 -18.90 -1.43
N GLY A 84 -13.72 -17.83 -0.66
CA GLY A 84 -14.24 -17.88 0.71
C GLY A 84 -15.67 -18.41 0.81
N VAL A 85 -16.52 -18.15 -0.19
CA VAL A 85 -17.92 -18.63 -0.18
C VAL A 85 -18.15 -19.90 -1.00
N LEU A 86 -17.21 -20.28 -1.86
CA LEU A 86 -17.42 -21.33 -2.86
C LEU A 86 -17.80 -22.68 -2.24
N GLU A 87 -17.08 -23.12 -1.20
CA GLU A 87 -17.40 -24.35 -0.45
C GLU A 87 -18.86 -24.36 0.03
N THR A 88 -19.30 -23.24 0.62
CA THR A 88 -20.66 -23.13 1.15
C THR A 88 -21.71 -23.17 0.05
N LEU A 89 -21.41 -22.56 -1.11
CA LEU A 89 -22.29 -22.55 -2.27
C LEU A 89 -22.42 -23.95 -2.89
N ILE A 90 -21.31 -24.69 -3.02
CA ILE A 90 -21.29 -26.07 -3.53
C ILE A 90 -22.14 -26.98 -2.64
N ARG A 91 -22.01 -26.86 -1.31
CA ARG A 91 -22.81 -27.66 -0.36
C ARG A 91 -24.28 -27.30 -0.37
N ARG A 92 -24.60 -26.02 -0.58
CA ARG A 92 -25.98 -25.51 -0.60
C ARG A 92 -26.72 -25.89 -1.89
N ASP A 93 -26.05 -25.82 -3.03
CA ASP A 93 -26.62 -26.06 -4.34
C ASP A 93 -25.82 -27.12 -5.10
N SER A 94 -26.00 -28.36 -4.69
CA SER A 94 -25.31 -29.51 -5.29
C SER A 94 -25.73 -29.76 -6.74
N ALA A 95 -26.91 -29.31 -7.17
CA ALA A 95 -27.39 -29.50 -8.53
C ALA A 95 -26.58 -28.64 -9.52
N THR A 96 -26.43 -27.36 -9.22
CA THR A 96 -25.58 -26.46 -10.01
C THR A 96 -24.11 -26.88 -9.93
N ALA A 97 -23.64 -27.33 -8.75
CA ALA A 97 -22.28 -27.83 -8.61
C ALA A 97 -22.03 -29.08 -9.46
N GLN A 98 -23.01 -29.99 -9.58
CA GLN A 98 -22.89 -31.17 -10.45
C GLN A 98 -22.83 -30.79 -11.92
N GLU A 99 -23.66 -29.84 -12.37
CA GLU A 99 -23.69 -29.34 -13.76
C GLU A 99 -22.32 -28.82 -14.21
N MET A 100 -21.60 -28.14 -13.32
CA MET A 100 -20.30 -27.51 -13.62
C MET A 100 -19.11 -28.23 -12.96
N SER A 101 -19.32 -29.45 -12.45
CA SER A 101 -18.34 -30.15 -11.60
C SER A 101 -16.99 -30.35 -12.29
N VAL A 102 -17.01 -30.69 -13.58
CA VAL A 102 -15.81 -30.95 -14.37
C VAL A 102 -15.02 -29.66 -14.58
N GLU A 103 -15.69 -28.58 -14.96
CA GLU A 103 -15.08 -27.26 -15.19
C GLU A 103 -14.54 -26.69 -13.89
N LEU A 104 -15.32 -26.79 -12.80
CA LEU A 104 -14.95 -26.27 -11.50
C LEU A 104 -13.76 -27.00 -10.90
N ALA A 105 -13.72 -28.34 -11.00
CA ALA A 105 -12.56 -29.13 -10.58
C ALA A 105 -11.32 -28.79 -11.40
N LYS A 106 -11.45 -28.58 -12.72
CA LYS A 106 -10.32 -28.13 -13.56
C LYS A 106 -9.78 -26.81 -13.06
N VAL A 107 -10.64 -25.83 -12.79
CA VAL A 107 -10.21 -24.53 -12.25
C VAL A 107 -9.49 -24.73 -10.91
N LEU A 108 -10.13 -25.37 -9.93
CA LEU A 108 -9.57 -25.58 -8.59
C LEU A 108 -8.24 -26.35 -8.57
N LEU A 109 -8.02 -27.26 -9.51
CA LEU A 109 -6.76 -27.99 -9.64
C LEU A 109 -5.63 -27.13 -10.20
N HIS A 110 -5.95 -26.18 -11.07
CA HIS A 110 -4.96 -25.27 -11.68
C HIS A 110 -4.84 -23.93 -10.95
N LEU A 111 -5.59 -23.72 -9.86
CA LEU A 111 -5.44 -22.52 -9.05
C LEU A 111 -4.07 -22.52 -8.36
N GLU A 112 -3.31 -21.48 -8.65
CA GLU A 112 -2.05 -21.19 -7.98
C GLU A 112 -2.28 -20.35 -6.73
N GLU A 113 -1.47 -20.60 -5.71
CA GLU A 113 -1.46 -19.79 -4.51
C GLU A 113 -1.02 -18.36 -4.83
N LYS A 114 -1.82 -17.40 -4.36
CA LYS A 114 -1.50 -15.97 -4.47
C LYS A 114 -1.22 -15.45 -3.07
N SER A 115 -0.12 -14.71 -2.92
CA SER A 115 0.37 -14.22 -1.61
C SER A 115 -0.60 -13.29 -0.87
N TYR A 116 -1.62 -12.77 -1.57
CA TYR A 116 -2.65 -11.91 -1.00
C TYR A 116 -3.86 -12.67 -0.42
N ILE A 117 -3.89 -14.01 -0.49
CA ILE A 117 -5.01 -14.83 -0.01
C ILE A 117 -4.57 -15.62 1.21
N GLU A 118 -5.13 -15.28 2.36
CA GLU A 118 -4.87 -16.03 3.59
C GLU A 118 -5.58 -17.39 3.56
N GLY A 119 -4.89 -18.46 3.99
CA GLY A 119 -5.51 -19.79 4.09
C GLY A 119 -5.91 -20.42 2.75
N PHE A 120 -5.33 -19.98 1.63
CA PHE A 120 -5.66 -20.42 0.27
C PHE A 120 -5.79 -21.95 0.12
N VAL A 121 -4.84 -22.71 0.67
CA VAL A 121 -4.86 -24.18 0.59
C VAL A 121 -6.12 -24.76 1.25
N GLY A 122 -6.53 -24.21 2.40
CA GLY A 122 -7.73 -24.66 3.10
C GLY A 122 -9.00 -24.34 2.32
N LEU A 123 -9.11 -23.13 1.76
CA LEU A 123 -10.25 -22.73 0.93
C LEU A 123 -10.38 -23.58 -0.33
N ARG A 124 -9.25 -23.82 -1.01
CA ARG A 124 -9.20 -24.66 -2.21
C ARG A 124 -9.56 -26.11 -1.90
N GLN A 125 -9.04 -26.66 -0.80
CA GLN A 125 -9.35 -28.04 -0.38
C GLN A 125 -10.79 -28.20 0.08
N GLY A 126 -11.37 -27.21 0.75
CA GLY A 126 -12.77 -27.26 1.19
C GLY A 126 -13.78 -27.23 0.05
N ALA A 127 -13.39 -26.65 -1.09
CA ALA A 127 -14.20 -26.59 -2.31
C ALA A 127 -14.02 -27.80 -3.25
N LEU A 128 -12.99 -28.62 -3.06
CA LEU A 128 -12.75 -29.88 -3.80
C LEU A 128 -13.51 -31.05 -3.19
#